data_AF-A0A523FR36-F1
#
_entry.id   AF-A0A523FR36-F1
#
_cell.length_a   1.000
_cell.length_b   1.000
_cell.length_c   1.000
_cell.angle_alpha   90.00
_cell.angle_beta   90.00
_cell.angle_gamma   90.00
#
_symmetry.space_group_name_H-M   'P 1'
#
loop_
_entity.id
_entity.type
_entity.pdbx_description
1 polymer ?
#
loop_
_entity_poly.entity_id
_entity_poly.type
_entity_poly.pdbx_seq_one_letter_code
_entity_poly.pdbx_strand_id
1 'polypeptide(L)'
;MFSIPALAQDGRIGMAEDKQINFQPPATEVMEQIIDLHVIIMWIITAIIILITGLMFWIVFRYNRRANPTPSKNTHHTGLEVIWTVIPIVILVYLGYHSIKLLYKQDVIPPADMVIKVTGHQWYWTYEYPDHNGLTFDAYMVPEEYSRGVASADVTSEWDAIMEELRITLGREAPIKTMRLLDTDTRMVVPVNTTVKVLVTADDVIHAWTIPAFGSKIDAV
;
A
#
# COMPACT_ATOMS: atom_id res chain seq x y z
N MET A 1 5.25 18.74 -1.44
CA MET A 1 4.93 19.24 -0.08
C MET A 1 3.41 19.23 0.13
N PHE A 2 2.79 18.04 0.05
CA PHE A 2 1.41 17.79 0.49
C PHE A 2 1.32 16.54 1.36
N SER A 3 2.41 16.13 2.01
CA SER A 3 2.36 15.17 3.10
C SER A 3 1.81 15.89 4.33
N ILE A 4 0.53 15.72 4.64
CA ILE A 4 -0.01 16.01 5.97
C ILE A 4 -0.08 14.69 6.74
N PRO A 5 1.01 14.22 7.39
CA PRO A 5 0.89 13.20 8.41
C PRO A 5 0.77 13.92 9.75
N ALA A 6 -0.45 14.33 10.12
CA ALA A 6 -0.68 14.81 11.47
C ALA A 6 -2.15 14.62 11.81
N LEU A 7 -2.41 14.18 13.05
CA LEU A 7 -3.71 13.90 13.68
C LEU A 7 -4.18 12.43 13.63
N ALA A 8 -3.29 11.45 13.90
CA ALA A 8 -3.70 10.12 14.43
C ALA A 8 -2.55 9.14 14.77
N GLN A 9 -1.27 9.45 14.54
CA GLN A 9 -0.21 8.44 14.71
C GLN A 9 0.13 8.17 16.18
N ASP A 10 -0.40 7.07 16.73
CA ASP A 10 -0.04 6.49 18.05
C ASP A 10 1.35 5.81 18.05
N GLY A 11 2.31 6.34 17.27
CA GLY A 11 3.67 5.80 17.18
C GLY A 11 3.78 4.43 16.50
N ARG A 12 2.70 3.92 15.90
CA ARG A 12 2.71 2.68 15.11
C ARG A 12 2.60 3.02 13.63
N ILE A 13 3.57 2.58 12.82
CA ILE A 13 3.66 2.85 11.38
C ILE A 13 3.51 1.53 10.62
N GLY A 14 2.94 1.55 9.42
CA GLY A 14 2.88 0.37 8.54
C GLY A 14 1.74 -0.61 8.83
N MET A 15 0.62 -0.13 9.41
CA MET A 15 -0.60 -0.92 9.57
C MET A 15 -1.83 -0.12 9.15
N ALA A 16 -2.92 -0.83 8.87
CA ALA A 16 -4.22 -0.20 8.67
C ALA A 16 -4.80 0.28 10.00
N GLU A 17 -5.44 1.45 9.98
CA GLU A 17 -6.18 2.00 11.12
C GLU A 17 -7.69 1.81 10.92
N ASP A 18 -8.45 1.72 12.01
CA ASP A 18 -9.92 1.58 11.94
C ASP A 18 -10.51 2.76 11.15
N LYS A 19 -11.35 2.43 10.15
CA LYS A 19 -11.99 3.39 9.23
C LYS A 19 -11.01 4.26 8.42
N GLN A 20 -9.75 3.84 8.28
CA GLN A 20 -8.82 4.52 7.39
C GLN A 20 -9.32 4.45 5.94
N ILE A 21 -9.46 5.61 5.31
CA ILE A 21 -9.91 5.75 3.92
C ILE A 21 -8.77 6.09 2.94
N ASN A 22 -7.61 6.48 3.46
CA ASN A 22 -6.42 6.84 2.69
C ASN A 22 -5.33 5.78 2.82
N PHE A 23 -4.17 5.99 2.19
CA PHE A 23 -3.01 5.12 2.37
C PHE A 23 -2.49 5.09 3.81
N GLN A 24 -1.79 4.00 4.12
CA GLN A 24 -0.90 3.96 5.28
C GLN A 24 0.16 5.05 5.18
N PRO A 25 0.66 5.55 6.33
CA PRO A 25 1.73 6.53 6.33
C PRO A 25 2.96 6.07 5.54
N PRO A 26 3.55 6.93 4.70
CA PRO A 26 4.75 6.59 3.95
C PRO A 26 5.93 6.45 4.92
N ALA A 27 6.72 5.40 4.73
CA ALA A 27 7.99 5.17 5.40
C ALA A 27 9.19 5.15 4.43
N THR A 28 8.95 5.42 3.14
CA THR A 28 9.96 5.61 2.11
C THR A 28 9.62 6.79 1.21
N GLU A 29 10.63 7.36 0.56
CA GLU A 29 10.42 8.41 -0.45
C GLU A 29 9.60 7.91 -1.65
N VAL A 30 9.67 6.61 -1.96
CA VAL A 30 8.87 6.00 -3.02
C VAL A 30 7.38 6.06 -2.67
N MET A 31 7.00 5.67 -1.44
CA MET A 31 5.61 5.72 -1.00
C MET A 31 5.09 7.16 -0.90
N GLU A 32 5.93 8.12 -0.49
CA GLU A 32 5.56 9.53 -0.52
C GLU A 32 5.18 9.99 -1.94
N GLN A 33 5.98 9.63 -2.95
CA GLN A 33 5.70 9.99 -4.34
C GLN A 33 4.48 9.24 -4.92
N ILE A 34 4.22 8.00 -4.49
CA ILE A 34 2.97 7.28 -4.82
C ILE A 34 1.77 8.06 -4.28
N ILE A 35 1.83 8.51 -3.02
CA ILE A 35 0.74 9.29 -2.40
C ILE A 35 0.55 10.61 -3.13
N ASP A 36 1.63 11.33 -3.45
CA ASP A 36 1.56 12.59 -4.21
C ASP A 36 0.89 12.40 -5.58
N LEU A 37 1.29 11.37 -6.35
CA LEU A 37 0.68 11.05 -7.63
C LEU A 37 -0.80 10.67 -7.46
N HIS A 38 -1.11 9.86 -6.46
CA HIS A 38 -2.49 9.47 -6.16
C HIS A 38 -3.37 10.69 -5.86
N VAL A 39 -2.90 11.63 -5.04
CA VAL A 39 -3.65 12.85 -4.72
C VAL A 39 -3.94 13.66 -5.97
N ILE A 40 -2.97 13.80 -6.88
CA ILE A 40 -3.18 14.49 -8.17
C ILE A 40 -4.27 13.78 -9.00
N ILE A 41 -4.19 12.45 -9.12
CA ILE A 41 -5.18 11.65 -9.85
C ILE A 41 -6.57 11.82 -9.21
N MET A 42 -6.66 11.73 -7.88
CA MET A 42 -7.91 11.84 -7.13
C MET A 42 -8.60 13.18 -7.36
N TRP A 43 -7.86 14.30 -7.34
CA TRP A 43 -8.43 15.61 -7.64
C TRP A 43 -8.98 15.69 -9.06
N ILE A 44 -8.25 15.17 -10.04
CA ILE A 44 -8.66 15.19 -11.45
C ILE A 44 -9.92 14.34 -11.66
N ILE A 45 -9.93 13.08 -11.22
CA ILE A 45 -11.09 12.19 -11.45
C ILE A 45 -12.31 12.67 -10.66
N THR A 46 -12.13 13.22 -9.46
CA THR A 46 -13.22 13.78 -8.66
C THR A 46 -13.83 15.00 -9.36
N ALA A 47 -13.01 15.90 -9.92
CA ALA A 47 -13.49 17.03 -10.71
C ALA A 47 -14.28 16.58 -11.95
N ILE A 48 -13.79 15.56 -12.66
CA ILE A 48 -14.50 14.96 -13.82
C ILE A 48 -15.84 14.37 -13.38
N ILE A 49 -15.87 13.62 -12.29
CA ILE A 49 -17.11 13.01 -11.76
C ILE A 49 -18.11 14.10 -11.36
N ILE A 50 -17.67 15.15 -10.65
CA ILE A 50 -18.53 16.29 -10.29
C ILE A 50 -19.10 16.96 -11.53
N LEU A 51 -18.26 17.19 -12.55
CA LEU A 51 -18.69 17.78 -13.82
C LEU A 51 -19.75 16.91 -14.52
N ILE A 52 -19.46 15.63 -14.73
CA ILE A 52 -20.39 14.70 -15.41
C ILE A 52 -21.68 14.57 -14.62
N THR A 53 -21.60 14.40 -13.31
CA THR A 53 -22.76 14.29 -12.43
C THR A 53 -23.60 15.56 -12.46
N GLY A 54 -22.98 16.73 -12.38
CA GLY A 54 -23.65 18.03 -12.49
C GLY A 54 -24.32 18.22 -13.86
N LEU A 55 -23.64 17.87 -14.96
CA LEU A 55 -24.22 17.91 -16.30
C LEU A 55 -25.41 16.94 -16.45
N MET A 56 -25.32 15.74 -15.87
CA MET A 56 -26.42 14.78 -15.86
C MET A 56 -27.63 15.35 -15.11
N PHE A 57 -27.43 15.90 -13.91
CA PHE A 57 -28.51 16.58 -13.18
C PHE A 57 -29.11 17.74 -13.99
N TRP A 58 -28.25 18.58 -14.57
CA TRP A 58 -28.69 19.68 -15.43
C TRP A 58 -29.55 19.18 -16.58
N ILE A 59 -29.11 18.13 -17.28
CA ILE A 59 -29.83 17.57 -18.43
C ILE A 59 -31.21 17.05 -18.00
N VAL A 60 -31.27 16.28 -16.91
CA VAL A 60 -32.52 15.71 -16.39
C VAL A 60 -33.51 16.80 -15.99
N PHE A 61 -33.08 17.85 -15.30
CA PHE A 61 -34.00 18.90 -14.85
C PHE A 61 -34.38 19.89 -15.97
N ARG A 62 -33.41 20.27 -16.82
CA ARG A 62 -33.61 21.29 -17.85
C ARG A 62 -34.32 20.75 -19.09
N TYR A 63 -34.04 19.51 -19.47
CA TYR A 63 -34.51 18.91 -20.73
C TYR A 63 -35.48 17.72 -20.54
N ASN A 64 -36.10 17.57 -19.36
CA ASN A 64 -37.21 16.62 -19.22
C ASN A 64 -38.39 16.98 -20.13
N ARG A 65 -39.26 15.99 -20.39
CA ARG A 65 -40.42 16.10 -21.28
C ARG A 65 -41.37 17.26 -20.94
N ARG A 66 -41.45 17.66 -19.67
CA ARG A 66 -42.31 18.78 -19.22
C ARG A 66 -41.69 20.13 -19.57
N ALA A 67 -40.39 20.31 -19.33
CA ALA A 67 -39.66 21.56 -19.52
C ALA A 67 -39.13 21.75 -20.96
N ASN A 68 -38.97 20.68 -21.73
CA ASN A 68 -38.53 20.72 -23.12
C ASN A 68 -39.37 19.78 -24.01
N PRO A 69 -40.61 20.16 -24.37
CA PRO A 69 -41.53 19.28 -25.10
C PRO A 69 -41.11 18.93 -26.54
N THR A 70 -40.36 19.81 -27.20
CA THR A 70 -39.85 19.61 -28.56
C THR A 70 -38.32 19.39 -28.51
N PRO A 71 -37.83 18.16 -28.73
CA PRO A 71 -36.41 17.87 -28.69
C PRO A 71 -35.67 18.47 -29.90
N SER A 72 -34.41 18.86 -29.67
CA SER A 72 -33.51 19.24 -30.76
C SER A 72 -33.17 18.03 -31.64
N LYS A 73 -32.85 18.28 -32.91
CA LYS A 73 -32.41 17.27 -33.89
C LYS A 73 -30.92 17.37 -34.23
N ASN A 74 -30.18 18.27 -33.57
CA ASN A 74 -28.76 18.44 -33.81
C ASN A 74 -27.99 17.19 -33.37
N THR A 75 -27.13 16.66 -34.23
CA THR A 75 -26.36 15.44 -33.98
C THR A 75 -24.86 15.66 -33.87
N HIS A 76 -24.37 16.85 -34.23
CA HIS A 76 -22.96 17.16 -34.27
C HIS A 76 -22.72 18.60 -33.80
N HIS A 77 -21.57 18.80 -33.19
CA HIS A 77 -21.04 20.11 -32.86
C HIS A 77 -19.52 20.04 -32.84
N THR A 78 -18.90 20.22 -34.01
CA THR A 78 -17.46 19.99 -34.23
C THR A 78 -16.58 20.68 -33.21
N GLY A 79 -16.89 21.93 -32.83
CA GLY A 79 -16.10 22.65 -31.82
C GLY A 79 -16.11 21.98 -30.45
N LEU A 80 -17.23 21.39 -30.05
CA LEU A 80 -17.36 20.70 -28.76
C LEU A 80 -16.69 19.33 -28.81
N GLU A 81 -16.81 18.65 -29.95
CA GLU A 81 -16.13 17.39 -30.24
C GLU A 81 -14.60 17.51 -30.14
N VAL A 82 -14.04 18.59 -30.69
CA VAL A 82 -12.61 18.88 -30.58
C VAL A 82 -12.22 19.14 -29.11
N ILE A 83 -12.99 19.95 -28.39
CA ILE A 83 -12.70 20.29 -26.98
C ILE A 83 -12.67 19.04 -26.09
N TRP A 84 -13.71 18.20 -26.14
CA TRP A 84 -13.77 17.01 -25.29
C TRP A 84 -12.78 15.91 -25.71
N THR A 85 -12.15 16.03 -26.87
CA THR A 85 -11.11 15.08 -27.33
C THR A 85 -9.73 15.57 -26.89
N VAL A 86 -9.46 16.86 -27.05
CA VAL A 86 -8.17 17.46 -26.69
C VAL A 86 -7.98 17.51 -25.18
N ILE A 87 -9.01 17.86 -24.41
CA ILE A 87 -8.89 17.96 -22.94
C ILE A 87 -8.43 16.64 -22.30
N PRO A 88 -9.05 15.46 -22.57
CA PRO A 88 -8.57 14.19 -22.05
C PRO A 88 -7.14 13.86 -22.45
N ILE A 89 -6.74 14.16 -23.69
CA ILE A 89 -5.36 13.94 -24.16
C ILE A 89 -4.38 14.76 -23.32
N VAL A 90 -4.65 16.04 -23.09
CA VAL A 90 -3.79 16.91 -22.27
C VAL A 90 -3.71 16.42 -20.82
N ILE A 91 -4.84 15.99 -20.23
CA ILE A 91 -4.87 15.40 -18.89
C ILE A 91 -4.00 14.15 -18.81
N LEU A 92 -4.11 13.24 -19.79
CA LEU A 92 -3.32 12.00 -19.83
C LEU A 92 -1.82 12.27 -20.01
N VAL A 93 -1.43 13.23 -20.86
CA VAL A 93 -0.03 13.63 -21.04
C VAL A 93 0.55 14.20 -19.74
N TYR A 94 -0.21 15.06 -19.04
CA TYR A 94 0.19 15.61 -17.75
C TYR A 94 0.38 14.51 -16.69
N LEU A 95 -0.57 13.60 -16.56
CA LEU A 95 -0.46 12.46 -15.64
C LEU A 95 0.70 11.53 -16.02
N GLY A 96 0.89 11.27 -17.31
CA GLY A 96 1.98 10.45 -17.83
C GLY A 96 3.36 11.00 -17.46
N TYR A 97 3.55 12.31 -17.53
CA TYR A 97 4.81 12.95 -17.11
C TYR A 97 5.16 12.67 -15.64
N HIS A 98 4.19 12.78 -14.73
CA HIS A 98 4.42 12.49 -13.31
C HIS A 98 4.59 10.99 -13.05
N SER A 99 3.76 10.16 -13.69
CA SER A 99 3.77 8.69 -13.55
C SER A 99 5.09 8.08 -14.01
N ILE A 100 5.62 8.49 -15.17
CA ILE A 100 6.86 7.93 -15.72
C ILE A 100 8.04 8.23 -14.78
N LYS A 101 8.14 9.44 -14.20
CA LYS A 101 9.20 9.78 -13.25
C LYS A 101 9.20 8.88 -12.02
N LEU A 102 8.01 8.62 -11.46
CA LEU A 102 7.85 7.72 -10.34
C LEU A 102 8.20 6.28 -10.73
N LEU A 103 7.74 5.83 -11.91
CA LEU A 103 8.06 4.50 -12.42
C LEU A 103 9.58 4.28 -12.52
N TYR A 104 10.32 5.25 -13.07
CA TYR A 104 11.79 5.18 -13.11
C TYR A 104 12.41 5.06 -11.71
N LYS A 105 11.88 5.79 -10.72
CA LYS A 105 12.37 5.70 -9.33
C LYS A 105 12.08 4.34 -8.68
N GLN A 106 11.00 3.67 -9.09
CA GLN A 106 10.63 2.35 -8.59
C GLN A 106 11.40 1.22 -9.27
N ASP A 107 11.70 1.36 -10.56
CA ASP A 107 12.27 0.28 -11.39
C ASP A 107 13.81 0.28 -11.37
N VAL A 108 14.44 1.46 -11.32
CA VAL A 108 15.90 1.57 -11.29
C VAL A 108 16.43 1.29 -9.88
N ILE A 109 17.01 0.12 -9.69
CA ILE A 109 17.57 -0.31 -8.40
C ILE A 109 18.88 0.45 -8.12
N PRO A 110 18.96 1.28 -7.06
CA PRO A 110 20.19 1.95 -6.65
C PRO A 110 21.22 0.97 -6.06
N PRO A 111 22.49 1.37 -5.89
CA PRO A 111 23.48 0.59 -5.13
C PRO A 111 22.94 0.24 -3.74
N ALA A 112 23.00 -1.03 -3.39
CA ALA A 112 22.47 -1.54 -2.13
C ALA A 112 23.49 -1.42 -1.01
N ASP A 113 23.06 -0.92 0.14
CA ASP A 113 23.83 -0.92 1.39
C ASP A 113 23.63 -2.24 2.16
N MET A 114 22.50 -2.91 1.93
CA MET A 114 22.13 -4.20 2.52
C MET A 114 21.32 -5.01 1.52
N VAL A 115 21.63 -6.31 1.40
CA VAL A 115 20.85 -7.26 0.60
C VAL A 115 20.12 -8.23 1.52
N ILE A 116 18.84 -8.44 1.25
CA ILE A 116 18.02 -9.46 1.88
C ILE A 116 17.42 -10.32 0.79
N LYS A 117 17.49 -11.64 0.93
CA LYS A 117 16.76 -12.57 0.08
C LYS A 117 15.53 -13.07 0.83
N VAL A 118 14.42 -13.10 0.11
CA VAL A 118 13.11 -13.48 0.62
C VAL A 118 12.58 -14.62 -0.25
N THR A 119 12.28 -15.74 0.37
CA THR A 119 11.69 -16.91 -0.29
C THR A 119 10.26 -17.11 0.22
N GLY A 120 9.30 -17.20 -0.69
CA GLY A 120 7.91 -17.54 -0.39
C GLY A 120 7.67 -19.04 -0.38
N HIS A 121 6.91 -19.50 0.62
CA HIS A 121 6.47 -20.88 0.78
C HIS A 121 4.98 -20.93 1.15
N GLN A 122 4.31 -22.06 0.95
CA GLN A 122 2.96 -22.31 1.46
C GLN A 122 3.01 -22.66 2.95
N TRP A 123 2.66 -21.79 3.92
CA TRP A 123 2.27 -20.38 3.87
C TRP A 123 3.08 -19.56 4.88
N TYR A 124 4.35 -19.31 4.56
CA TYR A 124 5.31 -18.56 5.38
C TYR A 124 6.41 -17.94 4.51
N TRP A 125 7.27 -17.12 5.10
CA TRP A 125 8.39 -16.48 4.41
C TRP A 125 9.72 -16.85 5.07
N THR A 126 10.73 -17.15 4.28
CA THR A 126 12.11 -17.29 4.76
C THR A 126 12.90 -16.04 4.38
N TYR A 127 13.63 -15.49 5.34
CA TYR A 127 14.51 -14.34 5.16
C TYR A 127 15.96 -14.75 5.33
N GLU A 128 16.81 -14.41 4.36
CA GLU A 128 18.25 -14.67 4.35
C GLU A 128 18.99 -13.32 4.24
N TYR A 129 20.00 -13.11 5.09
CA TYR A 129 20.89 -11.95 5.09
C TYR A 129 22.29 -12.41 4.68
N PRO A 130 22.61 -12.46 3.37
CA PRO A 130 23.86 -13.04 2.88
C PRO A 130 25.10 -12.33 3.45
N ASP A 131 25.00 -11.01 3.60
CA ASP A 131 26.10 -10.17 4.10
C ASP A 131 26.30 -10.26 5.63
N HIS A 132 25.41 -10.95 6.35
CA HIS A 132 25.40 -11.03 7.81
C HIS A 132 25.57 -12.48 8.28
N ASN A 133 26.69 -13.11 7.89
CA ASN A 133 27.02 -14.51 8.21
C ASN A 133 25.97 -15.52 7.74
N GLY A 134 25.20 -15.20 6.69
CA GLY A 134 24.13 -16.07 6.20
C GLY A 134 22.99 -16.25 7.21
N LEU A 135 22.75 -15.27 8.10
CA LEU A 135 21.62 -15.29 9.01
C LEU A 135 20.34 -15.59 8.23
N THR A 136 19.68 -16.69 8.61
CA THR A 136 18.50 -17.19 7.93
C THR A 136 17.45 -17.58 8.97
N PHE A 137 16.19 -17.21 8.74
CA PHE A 137 15.08 -17.59 9.60
C PHE A 137 13.76 -17.60 8.83
N ASP A 138 12.83 -18.39 9.35
CA ASP A 138 11.45 -18.45 8.86
C ASP A 138 10.56 -17.54 9.70
N ALA A 139 9.57 -16.92 9.05
CA ALA A 139 8.56 -16.07 9.64
C ALA A 139 7.17 -16.65 9.39
N TYR A 140 6.55 -17.16 10.44
CA TYR A 140 5.20 -17.70 10.47
C TYR A 140 4.24 -16.68 11.08
N MET A 141 3.00 -16.67 10.58
CA MET A 141 1.95 -15.83 11.16
C MET A 141 1.68 -16.25 12.61
N VAL A 142 1.65 -15.27 13.52
CA VAL A 142 1.28 -15.53 14.91
C VAL A 142 -0.17 -16.03 14.99
N PRO A 143 -0.45 -17.15 15.67
CA PRO A 143 -1.82 -17.66 15.79
C PRO A 143 -2.79 -16.66 16.42
N GLU A 144 -4.05 -16.69 15.95
CA GLU A 144 -5.07 -15.71 16.34
C GLU A 144 -5.37 -15.71 17.84
N GLU A 145 -5.22 -16.84 18.51
CA GLU A 145 -5.43 -17.02 19.96
C GLU A 145 -4.61 -16.03 20.79
N TYR A 146 -3.34 -15.83 20.43
CA TYR A 146 -2.45 -14.88 21.08
C TYR A 146 -2.85 -13.42 20.82
N SER A 147 -3.41 -13.13 19.65
CA SER A 147 -3.85 -11.77 19.29
C SER A 147 -5.17 -11.35 19.95
N ARG A 148 -6.02 -12.33 20.31
CA ARG A 148 -7.30 -12.10 21.00
C ARG A 148 -7.16 -12.02 22.53
N GLY A 149 -5.98 -12.31 23.08
CA GLY A 149 -5.79 -12.44 24.53
C GLY A 149 -6.61 -13.59 25.12
N VAL A 150 -6.99 -14.56 24.29
CA VAL A 150 -7.69 -15.77 24.73
C VAL A 150 -6.60 -16.80 25.02
N ALA A 151 -6.30 -17.00 26.29
CA ALA A 151 -5.54 -18.17 26.72
C ALA A 151 -6.38 -19.42 26.37
N SER A 152 -6.07 -20.06 25.24
CA SER A 152 -6.58 -21.41 24.96
C SER A 152 -5.89 -22.35 25.94
N ALA A 153 -6.68 -23.09 26.73
CA ALA A 153 -6.18 -23.94 27.82
C ALA A 153 -5.22 -25.06 27.35
N ASP A 154 -5.14 -25.30 26.04
CA ASP A 154 -4.37 -26.38 25.43
C ASP A 154 -3.01 -25.93 24.86
N VAL A 155 -2.69 -24.63 24.87
CA VAL A 155 -1.54 -24.03 24.13
C VAL A 155 -0.51 -23.34 25.04
N THR A 156 -0.75 -23.30 26.35
CA THR A 156 -0.07 -22.39 27.29
C THR A 156 1.35 -22.80 27.72
N SER A 157 1.75 -24.08 27.72
CA SER A 157 3.00 -24.44 28.42
C SER A 157 4.30 -24.11 27.68
N GLU A 158 4.38 -24.34 26.37
CA GLU A 158 5.62 -24.11 25.60
C GLU A 158 5.75 -22.65 25.14
N TRP A 159 4.62 -22.04 24.78
CA TRP A 159 4.60 -20.69 24.25
C TRP A 159 4.72 -19.61 25.32
N ASP A 160 4.22 -19.84 26.54
CA ASP A 160 4.48 -18.91 27.66
C ASP A 160 5.98 -18.84 27.97
N ALA A 161 6.70 -19.96 27.84
CA ALA A 161 8.16 -20.01 28.01
C ALA A 161 8.89 -19.26 26.89
N ILE A 162 8.49 -19.45 25.63
CA ILE A 162 9.05 -18.74 24.47
C ILE A 162 8.79 -17.24 24.56
N MET A 163 7.57 -16.84 24.96
CA MET A 163 7.20 -15.43 25.09
C MET A 163 7.93 -14.75 26.25
N GLU A 164 8.17 -15.45 27.37
CA GLU A 164 9.00 -14.93 28.47
C GLU A 164 10.48 -14.84 28.06
N GLU A 165 11.01 -15.81 27.31
CA GLU A 165 12.38 -15.75 26.77
C GLU A 165 12.55 -14.58 25.79
N LEU A 166 11.58 -14.38 24.89
CA LEU A 166 11.51 -13.21 24.01
C LEU A 166 11.41 -11.91 24.81
N ARG A 167 10.63 -11.90 25.90
CA ARG A 167 10.50 -10.76 26.81
C ARG A 167 11.85 -10.36 27.41
N ILE A 168 12.59 -11.35 27.90
CA ILE A 168 13.91 -11.21 28.52
C ILE A 168 14.95 -10.78 27.48
N THR A 169 14.95 -11.42 26.31
CA THR A 169 15.92 -11.17 25.23
C THR A 169 15.73 -9.80 24.60
N LEU A 170 14.48 -9.35 24.42
CA LEU A 170 14.13 -8.07 23.81
C LEU A 170 13.95 -6.93 24.83
N GLY A 171 14.03 -7.21 26.13
CA GLY A 171 13.94 -6.22 27.21
C GLY A 171 12.60 -5.43 27.24
N ARG A 172 11.47 -6.06 26.89
CA ARG A 172 10.15 -5.39 26.82
C ARG A 172 9.20 -5.90 27.90
N GLU A 173 8.72 -5.05 28.80
CA GLU A 173 7.93 -5.47 29.98
C GLU A 173 6.48 -5.91 29.70
N ALA A 174 5.86 -5.45 28.61
CA ALA A 174 4.46 -5.74 28.29
C ALA A 174 4.32 -6.96 27.38
N PRO A 175 3.27 -7.80 27.54
CA PRO A 175 2.97 -8.83 26.54
C PRO A 175 2.88 -8.15 25.18
N ILE A 176 3.61 -8.68 24.18
CA ILE A 176 3.57 -8.16 22.83
C ILE A 176 2.11 -8.22 22.40
N LYS A 177 1.43 -7.06 22.34
CA LYS A 177 0.09 -6.98 21.77
C LYS A 177 0.26 -7.31 20.30
N THR A 178 0.03 -8.57 19.95
CA THR A 178 0.21 -9.04 18.58
C THR A 178 -0.96 -8.55 17.73
N MET A 179 -0.64 -8.19 16.50
CA MET A 179 -1.59 -7.75 15.50
C MET A 179 -2.10 -8.97 14.74
N ARG A 180 -3.36 -9.29 14.96
CA ARG A 180 -4.07 -10.37 14.29
C ARG A 180 -3.91 -10.28 12.77
N LEU A 181 -3.47 -11.36 12.13
CA LEU A 181 -3.23 -11.48 10.68
C LEU A 181 -2.13 -10.57 10.11
N LEU A 182 -1.33 -9.91 10.96
CA LEU A 182 -0.24 -9.02 10.52
C LEU A 182 1.10 -9.39 11.12
N ASP A 183 1.12 -9.78 12.40
CA ASP A 183 2.36 -10.14 13.08
C ASP A 183 2.83 -11.54 12.71
N THR A 184 4.14 -11.65 12.60
CA THR A 184 4.90 -12.90 12.51
C THR A 184 5.72 -13.13 13.77
N ASP A 185 6.06 -14.40 14.03
CA ASP A 185 6.88 -14.83 15.17
C ASP A 185 8.31 -14.26 15.14
N THR A 186 8.92 -14.22 13.95
CA THR A 186 10.19 -13.55 13.68
C THR A 186 9.97 -12.36 12.75
N ARG A 187 10.85 -11.36 12.81
CA ARG A 187 10.70 -10.11 12.04
C ARG A 187 11.94 -9.84 11.21
N MET A 188 11.73 -9.45 9.96
CA MET A 188 12.77 -8.82 9.15
C MET A 188 13.15 -7.47 9.77
N VAL A 189 14.43 -7.27 10.05
CA VAL A 189 14.94 -6.05 10.68
C VAL A 189 15.95 -5.41 9.74
N VAL A 190 15.76 -4.11 9.50
CA VAL A 190 16.63 -3.31 8.64
C VAL A 190 17.03 -2.03 9.35
N PRO A 191 18.25 -1.49 9.11
CA PRO A 191 18.62 -0.17 9.62
C PRO A 191 17.82 0.92 8.90
N VAL A 192 17.47 1.98 9.64
CA VAL A 192 16.84 3.16 9.05
C VAL A 192 17.80 3.90 8.12
N ASN A 193 17.27 4.66 7.16
CA ASN A 193 18.05 5.47 6.20
C ASN A 193 19.12 4.67 5.42
N THR A 194 18.80 3.42 5.10
CA THR A 194 19.70 2.49 4.40
C THR A 194 19.01 1.97 3.15
N THR A 195 19.76 1.84 2.05
CA THR A 195 19.23 1.30 0.80
C THR A 195 19.20 -0.23 0.87
N VAL A 196 18.02 -0.78 1.18
CA VAL A 196 17.82 -2.23 1.27
C VAL A 196 17.35 -2.78 -0.07
N LYS A 197 18.13 -3.69 -0.65
CA LYS A 197 17.73 -4.45 -1.84
C LYS A 197 17.14 -5.79 -1.41
N VAL A 198 15.90 -6.02 -1.76
CA VAL A 198 15.19 -7.28 -1.49
C VAL A 198 15.15 -8.11 -2.76
N LEU A 199 15.74 -9.31 -2.72
CA LEU A 199 15.64 -10.33 -3.76
C LEU A 199 14.49 -11.25 -3.40
N VAL A 200 13.49 -11.39 -4.26
CA VAL A 200 12.27 -12.16 -3.96
C VAL A 200 12.11 -13.31 -4.95
N THR A 201 11.86 -14.51 -4.44
CA THR A 201 11.56 -15.73 -5.22
C THR A 201 10.67 -16.66 -4.40
N ALA A 202 10.23 -17.78 -4.97
CA ALA A 202 9.43 -18.79 -4.29
C ALA A 202 9.98 -20.20 -4.52
N ASP A 203 9.75 -21.10 -3.56
CA ASP A 203 10.18 -22.50 -3.66
C ASP A 203 9.06 -23.44 -4.18
N ASP A 204 7.81 -22.98 -4.19
CA ASP A 204 6.64 -23.78 -4.57
C ASP A 204 5.72 -23.13 -5.62
N VAL A 205 4.81 -22.27 -5.19
CA VAL A 205 3.86 -21.55 -6.02
C VAL A 205 4.17 -20.06 -5.99
N ILE A 206 3.51 -19.30 -6.87
CA ILE A 206 3.66 -17.85 -6.88
C ILE A 206 3.09 -17.25 -5.59
N HIS A 207 3.87 -16.39 -4.94
CA HIS A 207 3.43 -15.51 -3.86
C HIS A 207 3.67 -14.04 -4.26
N ALA A 208 3.34 -13.09 -3.38
CA ALA A 208 3.71 -11.68 -3.57
C ALA A 208 4.14 -11.07 -2.25
N TRP A 209 5.34 -10.50 -2.23
CA TRP A 209 5.89 -9.83 -1.06
C TRP A 209 5.64 -8.34 -1.16
N THR A 210 5.11 -7.73 -0.10
CA THR A 210 4.74 -6.31 -0.11
C THR A 210 4.81 -5.69 1.28
N ILE A 211 5.28 -4.44 1.33
CA ILE A 211 5.16 -3.57 2.50
C ILE A 211 4.49 -2.28 2.04
N PRO A 212 3.18 -2.07 2.32
CA PRO A 212 2.44 -0.92 1.81
C PRO A 212 3.06 0.44 2.18
N ALA A 213 3.55 0.59 3.41
CA ALA A 213 4.22 1.82 3.86
C ALA A 213 5.53 2.12 3.09
N PHE A 214 6.14 1.11 2.45
CA PHE A 214 7.32 1.30 1.60
C PHE A 214 6.97 1.54 0.13
N GLY A 215 5.70 1.37 -0.25
CA GLY A 215 5.28 1.51 -1.64
C GLY A 215 5.86 0.42 -2.54
N SER A 216 6.21 -0.74 -1.98
CA SER A 216 6.82 -1.86 -2.69
C SER A 216 5.90 -3.07 -2.75
N LYS A 217 5.91 -3.73 -3.90
CA LYS A 217 5.27 -5.02 -4.14
C LYS A 217 6.01 -5.71 -5.27
N ILE A 218 6.35 -6.97 -5.09
CA ILE A 218 6.96 -7.79 -6.13
C ILE A 218 6.48 -9.23 -5.97
N ASP A 219 6.24 -9.87 -7.11
CA ASP A 219 5.85 -11.28 -7.13
C ASP A 219 7.06 -12.15 -6.78
N ALA A 220 6.83 -13.16 -5.96
CA ALA A 220 7.75 -14.24 -5.67
C ALA A 220 7.45 -15.36 -6.67
N VAL A 221 8.32 -15.52 -7.67
CA VAL A 221 8.17 -16.47 -8.79
C VAL A 221 9.29 -17.50 -8.78
#